data_AF-A0A9D4G2U9-F1
#
_entry.id   AF-A0A9D4G2U9-F1
#
_cell.length_a   1.000
_cell.length_b   1.000
_cell.length_c   1.000
_cell.angle_alpha   90.00
_cell.angle_beta   90.00
_cell.angle_gamma   90.00
#
_symmetry.space_group_name_H-M   'P 1'
#
loop_
_entity.id
_entity.type
_entity.pdbx_description
1 polymer ?
#
loop_
_entity_poly.entity_id
_entity_poly.type
_entity_poly.pdbx_seq_one_letter_code
_entity_poly.pdbx_strand_id
1 'polypeptide(L)'
;MEELMRNQVRALGSLERSIVTVGKRLTAVESRLERLEVSISQKSQQQREPLAPIINEDNPQEPTGGDLVDKVIVAAIHREAHNEAHFACLLMPHVFPELFGPDKLRHLYNWHGVSGKQPLEGSRRQYVEQMTKFFYKEARSATVWTAVVGRINERLRRKEKRTRGEVQITISNENIADYHQF
;
A
#
# COMPACT_ATOMS: atom_id res chain seq x y z
N MET A 1 27.63 -22.92 -55.66
CA MET A 1 26.25 -22.42 -55.49
C MET A 1 25.39 -23.36 -54.64
N GLU A 2 25.39 -24.67 -54.90
CA GLU A 2 24.59 -25.63 -54.12
C GLU A 2 24.97 -25.75 -52.63
N GLU A 3 26.26 -25.70 -52.31
CA GLU A 3 26.72 -25.84 -50.92
C GLU A 3 26.28 -24.66 -50.04
N LEU A 4 26.23 -23.45 -50.63
CA LEU A 4 25.70 -22.26 -49.98
C LEU A 4 24.20 -22.42 -49.67
N MET A 5 23.42 -22.93 -50.62
CA MET A 5 21.99 -23.22 -50.41
C MET A 5 21.79 -24.29 -49.33
N ARG A 6 22.59 -25.36 -49.32
CA ARG A 6 22.55 -26.40 -48.26
C ARG A 6 22.90 -25.84 -46.88
N ASN A 7 23.81 -24.88 -46.80
CA ASN A 7 24.16 -24.23 -45.54
C ASN A 7 23.05 -23.27 -45.05
N GLN A 8 22.42 -22.52 -45.94
CA GLN A 8 21.29 -21.66 -45.62
C GLN A 8 20.07 -22.45 -45.11
N VAL A 9 19.72 -23.56 -45.75
CA VAL A 9 18.62 -24.44 -45.31
C VAL A 9 18.89 -25.00 -43.91
N ARG A 10 20.12 -25.42 -43.62
CA ARG A 10 20.51 -25.90 -42.28
C ARG A 10 20.44 -24.80 -41.22
N ALA A 11 20.86 -23.58 -41.56
CA ALA A 11 20.78 -22.43 -40.66
C ALA A 11 19.33 -22.04 -40.35
N LEU A 12 18.45 -22.04 -41.35
CA LEU A 12 17.02 -21.78 -41.17
C LEU A 12 16.37 -22.82 -40.25
N GLY A 13 16.61 -24.11 -40.49
CA GLY A 13 16.09 -25.16 -39.61
C GLY A 13 16.63 -25.08 -38.17
N SER A 14 17.86 -24.58 -37.98
CA SER A 14 18.41 -24.30 -36.64
C SER A 14 17.69 -23.14 -35.96
N LEU A 15 17.42 -22.07 -36.71
CA LEU A 15 16.69 -20.91 -36.22
C LEU A 15 15.25 -21.25 -35.84
N GLU A 16 14.56 -22.05 -36.65
CA GLU A 16 13.19 -22.52 -36.36
C GLU A 16 13.13 -23.32 -35.05
N ARG A 17 14.08 -24.23 -34.82
CA ARG A 17 14.18 -24.98 -33.55
C ARG A 17 14.45 -24.06 -32.36
N SER A 18 15.28 -23.03 -32.55
CA SER A 18 15.55 -22.03 -31.52
C SER A 18 14.29 -21.22 -31.19
N ILE A 19 13.54 -20.75 -32.19
CA ILE A 19 12.27 -20.03 -32.02
C ILE A 19 11.27 -20.86 -31.23
N VAL A 20 11.09 -22.14 -31.57
CA VAL A 20 10.21 -23.06 -30.84
C VAL A 20 10.66 -23.22 -29.38
N THR A 21 11.97 -23.32 -29.14
CA THR A 21 12.54 -23.46 -27.80
C THR A 21 12.31 -22.21 -26.96
N VAL A 22 12.52 -21.02 -27.53
CA VAL A 22 12.24 -19.75 -26.86
C VAL A 22 10.75 -19.60 -26.57
N GLY A 23 9.87 -19.95 -27.51
CA GLY A 23 8.42 -19.93 -27.30
C GLY A 23 7.99 -20.78 -26.10
N LYS A 24 8.49 -22.01 -25.99
CA LYS A 24 8.21 -22.88 -24.82
C LYS A 24 8.69 -22.26 -23.50
N ARG A 25 9.86 -21.61 -23.51
CA ARG A 25 10.39 -20.93 -22.32
C ARG A 25 9.56 -19.71 -21.95
N LEU A 26 9.08 -18.95 -22.92
CA LEU A 26 8.20 -17.80 -22.71
C LEU A 26 6.91 -18.23 -22.03
N THR A 27 6.22 -19.24 -22.57
CA THR A 27 5.01 -19.79 -21.95
C THR A 27 5.26 -20.30 -20.53
N ALA A 28 6.40 -20.97 -20.29
CA ALA A 28 6.75 -21.42 -18.94
C ALA A 28 6.97 -20.24 -17.95
N VAL A 29 7.48 -19.10 -18.43
CA VAL A 29 7.62 -17.88 -17.62
C VAL A 29 6.26 -17.24 -17.36
N GLU A 30 5.41 -17.13 -18.37
CA GLU A 30 4.04 -16.59 -18.24
C GLU A 30 3.24 -17.39 -17.20
N SER A 31 3.23 -18.72 -17.28
CA SER A 31 2.54 -19.55 -16.27
C SER A 31 3.16 -19.46 -14.88
N ARG A 32 4.47 -19.18 -14.76
CA ARG A 32 5.10 -18.93 -13.45
C ARG A 32 4.67 -17.59 -12.87
N LEU A 33 4.50 -16.58 -13.72
CA LEU A 33 4.07 -15.25 -13.31
C LEU A 33 2.64 -15.31 -12.77
N GLU A 34 1.71 -15.94 -13.48
CA GLU A 34 0.33 -16.16 -13.01
C GLU A 34 0.29 -16.89 -11.65
N ARG A 35 1.08 -17.96 -11.49
CA ARG A 35 1.15 -18.68 -10.20
C ARG A 35 1.68 -17.80 -9.06
N LEU A 36 2.65 -16.93 -9.34
CA LEU A 36 3.19 -16.02 -8.34
C LEU A 36 2.17 -14.94 -7.97
N GLU A 37 1.43 -14.39 -8.93
CA GLU A 37 0.36 -13.42 -8.67
C GLU A 37 -0.73 -14.02 -7.78
N VAL A 38 -1.14 -15.27 -8.06
CA VAL A 38 -2.08 -16.01 -7.20
C VAL A 38 -1.50 -16.25 -5.81
N SER A 39 -0.24 -16.68 -5.71
CA SER A 39 0.41 -16.90 -4.41
C SER A 39 0.59 -15.62 -3.59
N ILE A 40 0.89 -14.48 -4.23
CA ILE A 40 0.98 -13.18 -3.56
C ILE A 40 -0.41 -12.79 -3.04
N SER A 41 -1.44 -12.93 -3.87
CA SER A 41 -2.82 -12.63 -3.49
C SER A 41 -3.29 -13.50 -2.33
N GLN A 42 -3.00 -14.81 -2.39
CA GLN A 42 -3.33 -15.77 -1.32
C GLN A 42 -2.55 -15.48 -0.03
N LYS A 43 -1.24 -15.19 -0.11
CA LYS A 43 -0.46 -14.80 1.09
C LYS A 43 -0.96 -13.49 1.70
N SER A 44 -1.32 -12.50 0.88
CA SER A 44 -1.96 -11.27 1.36
C SER A 44 -3.31 -11.53 1.99
N GLN A 45 -4.12 -12.44 1.45
CA GLN A 45 -5.41 -12.82 2.06
C GLN A 45 -5.24 -13.64 3.35
N GLN A 46 -4.25 -14.52 3.42
CA GLN A 46 -4.03 -15.37 4.59
C GLN A 46 -3.36 -14.63 5.77
N GLN A 47 -2.67 -13.52 5.50
CA GLN A 47 -2.27 -12.56 6.53
C GLN A 47 -3.38 -11.55 6.89
N ARG A 48 -4.44 -11.45 6.08
CA ARG A 48 -5.67 -10.73 6.39
C ARG A 48 -6.62 -11.65 7.15
N GLU A 49 -6.26 -11.99 8.38
CA GLU A 49 -7.30 -12.27 9.38
C GLU A 49 -8.28 -11.08 9.36
N PRO A 50 -9.61 -11.29 9.45
CA PRO A 50 -10.55 -10.21 9.67
C PRO A 50 -10.23 -9.63 11.06
N LEU A 51 -9.30 -8.68 11.09
CA LEU A 51 -8.96 -7.92 12.27
C LEU A 51 -10.17 -7.05 12.57
N ALA A 52 -11.08 -7.57 13.39
CA ALA A 52 -11.82 -6.71 14.28
C ALA A 52 -10.80 -5.75 14.94
N PRO A 53 -11.15 -4.48 15.17
CA PRO A 53 -10.33 -3.58 15.97
C PRO A 53 -9.70 -4.35 17.13
N ILE A 54 -8.36 -4.41 17.21
CA ILE A 54 -7.72 -5.23 18.24
C ILE A 54 -7.90 -4.52 19.58
N ILE A 55 -9.04 -4.77 20.23
CA ILE A 55 -9.30 -4.45 21.62
C ILE A 55 -8.47 -5.44 22.44
N ASN A 56 -7.16 -5.20 22.52
CA ASN A 56 -6.31 -5.94 23.44
C ASN A 56 -6.69 -5.51 24.86
N GLU A 57 -6.92 -6.46 25.77
CA GLU A 57 -7.19 -6.19 27.19
C GLU A 57 -6.07 -5.33 27.85
N ASP A 58 -4.85 -5.38 27.29
CA ASP A 58 -3.70 -4.56 27.71
C ASP A 58 -3.66 -3.13 27.12
N ASN A 59 -4.63 -2.74 26.29
CA ASN A 59 -4.77 -1.36 25.81
C ASN A 59 -6.26 -0.95 25.83
N PRO A 60 -6.78 -0.52 26.99
CA PRO A 60 -8.21 -0.29 27.21
C PRO A 60 -8.83 0.89 26.47
N GLN A 61 -8.07 1.68 25.71
CA GLN A 61 -8.61 2.85 25.02
C GLN A 61 -8.73 2.61 23.53
N GLU A 62 -9.97 2.38 23.09
CA GLU A 62 -10.42 2.90 21.80
C GLU A 62 -9.87 4.32 21.65
N PRO A 63 -9.40 4.71 20.44
CA PRO A 63 -8.95 6.07 20.21
C PRO A 63 -10.04 7.07 20.56
N THR A 64 -9.87 7.67 21.72
CA THR A 64 -10.86 8.53 22.34
C THR A 64 -10.69 9.90 21.69
N GLY A 65 -11.48 10.18 20.65
CA GLY A 65 -11.50 11.51 20.05
C GLY A 65 -11.80 11.63 18.55
N GLY A 66 -12.17 10.56 17.85
CA GLY A 66 -12.68 10.66 16.48
C GLY A 66 -14.20 10.73 16.46
N ASP A 67 -14.78 11.59 15.62
CA ASP A 67 -16.21 11.56 15.32
C ASP A 67 -16.56 10.17 14.73
N LEU A 68 -17.82 9.75 14.79
CA LEU A 68 -18.25 8.44 14.26
C LEU A 68 -17.86 8.29 12.77
N VAL A 69 -17.87 9.41 12.04
CA VAL A 69 -17.41 9.53 10.65
C VAL A 69 -15.93 9.17 10.50
N ASP A 70 -15.08 9.61 11.44
CA ASP A 70 -13.65 9.29 11.43
C ASP A 70 -13.44 7.79 11.62
N LYS A 71 -14.22 7.15 12.50
CA LYS A 71 -14.10 5.71 12.75
C LYS A 71 -14.46 4.86 11.52
N VAL A 72 -15.52 5.23 10.80
CA VAL A 72 -15.93 4.55 9.55
C VAL A 72 -14.87 4.71 8.46
N ILE A 73 -14.35 5.93 8.28
CA ILE A 73 -13.28 6.23 7.32
C ILE A 73 -12.03 5.41 7.62
N VAL A 74 -11.61 5.40 8.88
CA VAL A 74 -10.42 4.69 9.34
C VAL A 74 -10.55 3.18 9.09
N ALA A 75 -11.71 2.59 9.37
CA ALA A 75 -11.97 1.17 9.11
C ALA A 75 -11.95 0.84 7.60
N ALA A 76 -12.55 1.69 6.76
CA ALA A 76 -12.51 1.53 5.32
C ALA A 76 -11.07 1.61 4.76
N ILE A 77 -10.27 2.55 5.26
CA ILE A 77 -8.85 2.69 4.91
C ILE A 77 -8.06 1.45 5.33
N HIS A 78 -8.33 0.90 6.52
CA HIS A 78 -7.68 -0.33 6.98
C HIS A 78 -7.95 -1.52 6.04
N ARG A 79 -9.20 -1.69 5.59
CA ARG A 79 -9.59 -2.76 4.66
C ARG A 79 -8.87 -2.65 3.30
N GLU A 80 -8.64 -1.43 2.84
CA GLU A 80 -7.91 -1.16 1.59
C GLU A 80 -6.40 -1.36 1.74
N ALA A 81 -5.84 -0.90 2.87
CA ALA A 81 -4.41 -0.94 3.10
C ALA A 81 -3.82 -2.36 3.06
N HIS A 82 -2.57 -2.47 2.61
CA HIS A 82 -1.86 -3.76 2.48
C HIS A 82 -0.78 -3.95 3.55
N ASN A 83 -0.46 -2.89 4.29
CA ASN A 83 0.48 -2.86 5.41
C ASN A 83 0.34 -1.53 6.18
N GLU A 84 0.98 -1.45 7.33
CA GLU A 84 0.97 -0.33 8.26
C GLU A 84 1.44 1.00 7.62
N ALA A 85 2.41 0.94 6.71
CA ALA A 85 2.92 2.14 6.04
C ALA A 85 1.97 2.64 4.95
N HIS A 86 1.31 1.72 4.23
CA HIS A 86 0.28 2.05 3.26
C HIS A 86 -0.94 2.66 3.96
N PHE A 87 -1.38 2.04 5.06
CA PHE A 87 -2.44 2.54 5.91
C PHE A 87 -2.18 3.97 6.38
N ALA A 88 -1.04 4.24 7.01
CA ALA A 88 -0.71 5.58 7.49
C ALA A 88 -0.67 6.62 6.34
N CYS A 89 -0.18 6.23 5.16
CA CYS A 89 -0.16 7.12 3.99
C CYS A 89 -1.55 7.40 3.41
N LEU A 90 -2.47 6.42 3.46
CA LEU A 90 -3.86 6.60 3.06
C LEU A 90 -4.64 7.40 4.10
N LEU A 91 -4.34 7.24 5.39
CA LEU A 91 -5.00 7.95 6.47
C LEU A 91 -4.81 9.47 6.38
N MET A 92 -3.57 9.91 6.14
CA MET A 92 -3.18 11.32 6.20
C MET A 92 -4.05 12.28 5.37
N PRO A 93 -4.37 12.03 4.08
CA PRO A 93 -5.24 12.91 3.30
C PRO A 93 -6.69 12.96 3.76
N HIS A 94 -7.18 11.92 4.44
CA HIS A 94 -8.56 11.87 4.93
C HIS A 94 -8.72 12.63 6.24
N VAL A 95 -7.77 12.47 7.18
CA VAL A 95 -7.87 13.12 8.49
C VAL A 95 -7.22 14.50 8.55
N PHE A 96 -6.33 14.82 7.60
CA PHE A 96 -5.70 16.15 7.47
C PHE A 96 -5.81 16.68 6.03
N PRO A 97 -7.03 16.83 5.48
CA PRO A 97 -7.24 17.27 4.10
C PRO A 97 -6.60 18.64 3.80
N GLU A 98 -6.48 19.53 4.79
CA GLU A 98 -5.83 20.83 4.71
C GLU A 98 -4.35 20.73 4.31
N LEU A 99 -3.66 19.63 4.64
CA LEU A 99 -2.27 19.42 4.22
C LEU A 99 -2.16 19.04 2.74
N PHE A 100 -3.20 18.40 2.20
CA PHE A 100 -3.21 17.83 0.84
C PHE A 100 -4.02 18.65 -0.16
N GLY A 101 -4.64 19.74 0.28
CA GLY A 101 -5.38 20.67 -0.56
C GLY A 101 -4.52 21.43 -1.59
N PRO A 102 -5.15 22.36 -2.33
CA PRO A 102 -4.50 23.11 -3.42
C PRO A 102 -3.23 23.86 -3.01
N ASP A 103 -3.16 24.33 -1.75
CA ASP A 103 -2.02 25.05 -1.19
C ASP A 103 -0.84 24.14 -0.84
N LYS A 104 -1.05 22.82 -0.86
CA LYS A 104 -0.02 21.78 -0.69
C LYS A 104 0.86 21.98 0.55
N LEU A 105 0.23 22.39 1.65
CA LEU A 105 0.90 22.68 2.93
C LEU A 105 1.77 21.52 3.42
N ARG A 106 1.42 20.27 3.09
CA ARG A 106 2.22 19.06 3.37
C ARG A 106 3.71 19.20 3.04
N HIS A 107 4.08 19.99 2.04
CA HIS A 107 5.47 20.15 1.63
C HIS A 107 6.32 20.90 2.65
N LEU A 108 5.70 21.71 3.50
CA LEU A 108 6.33 22.47 4.58
C LEU A 108 6.64 21.59 5.81
N TYR A 109 6.06 20.40 5.88
CA TYR A 109 6.13 19.54 7.06
C TYR A 109 6.89 18.24 6.80
N ASN A 110 7.44 17.68 7.87
CA ASN A 110 7.76 16.26 7.97
C ASN A 110 7.49 15.77 9.41
N TRP A 111 7.68 14.48 9.66
CA TRP A 111 7.33 13.87 10.93
C TRP A 111 8.09 14.44 12.15
N HIS A 112 9.31 14.93 11.98
CA HIS A 112 10.17 15.35 13.12
C HIS A 112 10.63 16.82 13.05
N GLY A 113 10.28 17.56 11.99
CA GLY A 113 10.75 18.92 11.75
C GLY A 113 12.22 19.03 11.30
N VAL A 114 12.75 18.02 10.64
CA VAL A 114 14.16 18.02 10.19
C VAL A 114 14.34 18.67 8.81
N SER A 115 15.56 19.06 8.46
CA SER A 115 15.92 19.57 7.12
C SER A 115 15.14 20.83 6.68
N GLY A 116 14.95 21.78 7.60
CA GLY A 116 14.31 23.07 7.31
C GLY A 116 12.78 23.01 7.16
N LYS A 117 12.16 21.88 7.53
CA LYS A 117 10.71 21.70 7.56
C LYS A 117 10.16 21.79 8.98
N GLN A 118 8.89 22.14 9.10
CA GLN A 118 8.20 22.14 10.39
C GLN A 118 7.83 20.70 10.81
N PRO A 119 7.86 20.37 12.10
CA PRO A 119 7.32 19.10 12.57
C PRO A 119 5.81 19.09 12.38
N LEU A 120 5.25 17.94 12.01
CA LEU A 120 3.81 17.74 12.16
C LEU A 120 3.42 17.98 13.63
N GLU A 121 2.27 18.62 13.82
CA GLU A 121 1.70 18.88 15.15
C GLU A 121 1.64 17.58 15.97
N GLY A 122 1.88 17.70 17.28
CA GLY A 122 1.94 16.54 18.18
C GLY A 122 0.66 15.70 18.15
N SER A 123 -0.50 16.37 18.13
CA SER A 123 -1.82 15.75 18.01
C SER A 123 -1.96 14.93 16.72
N ARG A 124 -1.58 15.50 15.56
CA ARG A 124 -1.63 14.82 14.26
C ARG A 124 -0.77 13.57 14.23
N ARG A 125 0.46 13.66 14.76
CA ARG A 125 1.39 12.52 14.83
C ARG A 125 0.87 11.42 15.74
N GLN A 126 0.40 11.80 16.93
CA GLN A 126 -0.16 10.89 17.91
C GLN A 126 -1.38 10.15 17.34
N TYR A 127 -2.27 10.85 16.65
CA TYR A 127 -3.46 10.24 16.06
C TYR A 127 -3.09 9.15 15.03
N VAL A 128 -2.22 9.48 14.06
CA VAL A 128 -1.79 8.53 13.03
C VAL A 128 -1.05 7.34 13.64
N GLU A 129 -0.21 7.58 14.64
CA GLU A 129 0.51 6.54 15.36
C GLU A 129 -0.43 5.61 16.12
N GLN A 130 -1.39 6.15 16.85
CA GLN A 130 -2.39 5.37 17.58
C GLN A 130 -3.24 4.53 16.62
N MET A 131 -3.75 5.12 15.52
CA MET A 131 -4.57 4.37 14.56
C MET A 131 -3.76 3.24 13.93
N THR A 132 -2.52 3.51 13.53
CA THR A 132 -1.69 2.51 12.88
C THR A 132 -1.37 1.36 13.85
N LYS A 133 -1.01 1.66 15.10
CA LYS A 133 -0.71 0.64 16.12
C LYS A 133 -1.94 -0.14 16.60
N PHE A 134 -3.12 0.42 16.42
CA PHE A 134 -4.38 -0.23 16.75
C PHE A 134 -4.74 -1.33 15.74
N PHE A 135 -4.57 -1.06 14.44
CA PHE A 135 -4.82 -2.06 13.39
C PHE A 135 -3.62 -2.98 13.13
N TYR A 136 -2.39 -2.50 13.34
CA TYR A 136 -1.16 -3.25 13.05
C TYR A 136 -0.28 -3.33 14.30
N LYS A 137 -0.33 -4.48 14.99
CA LYS A 137 0.47 -4.73 16.20
C LYS A 137 1.98 -4.61 15.93
N GLU A 138 2.41 -4.95 14.72
CA GLU A 138 3.80 -4.88 14.24
C GLU A 138 4.33 -3.44 14.31
N ALA A 139 3.46 -2.44 14.11
CA ALA A 139 3.81 -1.03 14.18
C ALA A 139 4.17 -0.56 15.61
N ARG A 140 3.97 -1.40 16.64
CA ARG A 140 4.50 -1.15 17.99
C ARG A 140 6.02 -1.32 18.07
N SER A 141 6.62 -2.08 17.14
CA SER A 141 8.07 -2.19 17.02
C SER A 141 8.67 -0.88 16.53
N ALA A 142 9.70 -0.39 17.21
CA ALA A 142 10.39 0.85 16.84
C ALA A 142 10.99 0.79 15.42
N THR A 143 11.49 -0.37 15.00
CA THR A 143 12.05 -0.57 13.66
C THR A 143 10.97 -0.46 12.58
N VAL A 144 9.83 -1.12 12.78
CA VAL A 144 8.69 -1.05 11.86
C VAL A 144 8.14 0.38 11.82
N TRP A 145 7.96 0.99 12.98
CA TRP A 145 7.48 2.36 13.09
C TRP A 145 8.39 3.37 12.37
N THR A 146 9.71 3.18 12.47
CA THR A 146 10.68 4.02 11.73
C THR A 146 10.50 3.90 10.21
N ALA A 147 10.24 2.70 9.70
CA ALA A 147 9.94 2.49 8.28
C ALA A 147 8.62 3.15 7.86
N VAL A 148 7.58 3.08 8.69
CA VAL A 148 6.30 3.78 8.48
C VAL A 148 6.52 5.29 8.38
N VAL A 149 7.23 5.88 9.34
CA VAL A 149 7.56 7.31 9.34
C VAL A 149 8.34 7.70 8.08
N GLY A 150 9.27 6.86 7.62
CA GLY A 150 9.98 7.07 6.36
C GLY A 150 9.04 7.19 5.16
N ARG A 151 8.01 6.33 5.09
CA ARG A 151 6.99 6.37 4.03
C ARG A 151 6.08 7.59 4.12
N ILE A 152 5.68 7.99 5.32
CA ILE A 152 4.90 9.22 5.53
C ILE A 152 5.69 10.44 5.05
N ASN A 153 6.97 10.55 5.43
CA ASN A 153 7.83 11.64 5.00
C ASN A 153 7.98 11.70 3.47
N GLU A 154 8.10 10.55 2.83
CA GLU A 154 8.14 10.48 1.37
C GLU A 154 6.80 10.94 0.75
N ARG A 155 5.64 10.56 1.33
CA ARG A 155 4.32 11.04 0.87
C ARG A 155 4.17 12.54 1.01
N LEU A 156 4.64 13.14 2.10
CA LEU A 156 4.64 14.59 2.34
C LEU A 156 5.57 15.35 1.37
N ARG A 157 6.65 14.70 0.91
CA ARG A 157 7.62 15.30 -0.03
C ARG A 157 7.18 15.21 -1.49
N ARG A 158 6.51 14.13 -1.90
CA ARG A 158 6.17 13.89 -3.31
C ARG A 158 5.25 14.98 -3.88
N LYS A 159 5.73 15.65 -4.94
CA LYS A 159 4.87 16.43 -5.85
C LYS A 159 3.86 15.46 -6.47
N GLU A 160 2.59 15.85 -6.56
CA GLU A 160 1.57 15.08 -7.30
C GLU A 160 2.11 14.76 -8.70
N LYS A 161 2.51 13.51 -8.91
CA LYS A 161 2.46 12.90 -10.22
C LYS A 161 1.07 12.29 -10.31
N ARG A 162 0.43 12.38 -11.47
CA ARG A 162 -0.80 11.63 -11.76
C ARG A 162 -0.46 10.15 -11.59
N THR A 163 -0.66 9.62 -10.40
CA THR A 163 -0.36 8.22 -10.09
C THR A 163 -1.55 7.42 -10.60
N ARG A 164 -1.27 6.44 -11.46
CA ARG A 164 -2.23 5.43 -11.90
C ARG A 164 -2.75 4.70 -10.65
N GLY A 165 -3.97 5.00 -10.23
CA GLY A 165 -4.65 4.33 -9.10
C GLY A 165 -4.60 5.06 -7.75
N GLU A 166 -4.81 6.39 -7.69
CA GLU A 166 -5.26 6.98 -6.43
C GLU A 166 -6.61 6.34 -6.05
N VAL A 167 -6.59 5.47 -5.03
CA VAL A 167 -7.82 4.86 -4.52
C VAL A 167 -8.61 5.97 -3.86
N GLN A 168 -9.63 6.46 -4.56
CA GLN A 168 -10.65 7.31 -3.96
C GLN A 168 -11.48 6.42 -3.05
N ILE A 169 -11.22 6.49 -1.74
CA ILE A 169 -12.07 5.85 -0.75
C ILE A 169 -13.31 6.72 -0.62
N THR A 170 -14.33 6.40 -1.42
CA THR A 170 -15.67 7.01 -1.33
C THR A 170 -16.47 6.26 -0.28
N ILE A 171 -16.98 6.96 0.71
CA ILE A 171 -17.91 6.39 1.70
C ILE A 171 -19.25 6.17 1.00
N SER A 172 -19.59 4.93 0.70
CA SER A 172 -20.93 4.53 0.27
C SER A 172 -21.79 4.22 1.50
N ASN A 173 -23.13 4.31 1.37
CA ASN A 173 -24.06 4.01 2.46
C ASN A 173 -23.93 2.57 3.01
N GLU A 174 -23.36 1.65 2.23
CA GLU A 174 -23.06 0.28 2.66
C GLU A 174 -21.96 0.23 3.73
N ASN A 175 -20.97 1.12 3.67
CA ASN A 175 -19.87 1.18 4.65
C ASN A 175 -20.34 1.60 6.06
N ILE A 176 -21.52 2.25 6.16
CA ILE A 176 -22.11 2.70 7.43
C ILE A 176 -22.89 1.56 8.09
N ALA A 177 -23.56 0.72 7.29
CA ALA A 177 -24.39 -0.37 7.81
C ALA A 177 -23.59 -1.46 8.52
N ASP A 178 -22.39 -1.79 8.00
CA ASP A 178 -21.49 -2.79 8.60
C ASP A 178 -20.92 -2.37 9.96
N TYR A 179 -20.90 -1.06 10.28
CA TYR A 179 -20.39 -0.54 11.55
C TYR A 179 -21.39 -0.73 12.71
N HIS A 180 -22.68 -0.98 12.42
CA HIS A 180 -23.71 -1.21 13.43
C HIS A 180 -23.77 -2.66 13.95
N GLN A 181 -22.87 -3.53 13.51
CA GLN A 181 -22.85 -4.95 13.89
C GLN A 181 -21.73 -5.33 14.86
N PHE A 182 -21.02 -4.33 15.43
CA PHE A 182 -20.01 -4.48 16.47
C PHE A 182 -20.36 -3.66 17.71
#